data_AF-A0A957W1I5-F1
#
_entry.id   AF-A0A957W1I5-F1
#
_cell.length_a   1.000
_cell.length_b   1.000
_cell.length_c   1.000
_cell.angle_alpha   90.00
_cell.angle_beta   90.00
_cell.angle_gamma   90.00
#
_symmetry.space_group_name_H-M   'P 1'
#
loop_
_entity.id
_entity.type
_entity.pdbx_description
1 polymer ?
#
loop_
_entity_poly.entity_id
_entity_poly.type
_entity_poly.pdbx_seq_one_letter_code
_entity_poly.pdbx_strand_id
1 'polypeptide(L)'
;MNINDLPDEEKLNSHLLTALYRQDCPDTMVLGEYHLGELDKMQQADVAAHLTRCPHCQAELSLLVEFLGNEPLAAPNPGSSLASPPAPAPNWYEVALDQGRAWLEQETDRWRRLWLLLPTLEKSFPGAPALAGLMSEGGLSASSVLGRADFTPAGANFALHLIVVQDPNDPNRCSLQADVILTDRFGDFSGVQVTLWAGDAAQVQVTNTQGEVLFTGLLADQLSSMRLLVTLPH
;
A
#
# COMPACT_ATOMS: atom_id res chain seq x y z
N MET A 1 3.45 25.05 2.60
CA MET A 1 3.30 24.79 4.05
C MET A 1 2.98 23.31 4.17
N ASN A 2 3.78 22.54 4.89
CA ASN A 2 3.69 21.07 4.90
C ASN A 2 2.58 20.64 5.87
N ILE A 3 1.65 19.78 5.44
CA ILE A 3 0.51 19.31 6.27
C ILE A 3 0.97 18.65 7.58
N ASN A 4 2.21 18.16 7.61
CA ASN A 4 2.80 17.50 8.77
C ASN A 4 3.13 18.42 9.95
N ASP A 5 3.19 19.73 9.77
CA ASP A 5 3.56 20.69 10.82
C ASP A 5 2.36 21.33 11.56
N LEU A 6 1.12 20.95 11.20
CA LEU A 6 -0.08 21.49 11.85
C LEU A 6 -0.36 20.80 13.20
N PRO A 7 -0.90 21.51 14.21
CA PRO A 7 -1.30 20.92 15.48
C PRO A 7 -2.38 19.85 15.28
N ASP A 8 -2.42 18.84 16.16
CA ASP A 8 -3.23 17.62 15.97
C ASP A 8 -4.74 17.88 15.80
N GLU A 9 -5.28 18.93 16.42
CA GLU A 9 -6.67 19.34 16.25
C GLU A 9 -6.97 19.88 14.84
N GLU A 10 -6.02 20.57 14.23
CA GLU A 10 -6.17 21.15 12.89
C GLU A 10 -6.01 20.08 11.79
N LYS A 11 -5.17 19.07 12.05
CA LYS A 11 -5.08 17.84 11.23
C LYS A 11 -6.38 17.05 11.29
N LEU A 12 -6.93 16.81 12.49
CA LEU A 12 -8.19 16.11 12.65
C LEU A 12 -9.34 16.86 11.96
N ASN A 13 -9.41 18.18 12.15
CA ASN A 13 -10.44 19.00 11.50
C ASN A 13 -10.28 18.99 9.97
N SER A 14 -9.05 19.06 9.45
CA SER A 14 -8.80 18.92 8.01
C SER A 14 -9.20 17.55 7.47
N HIS A 15 -8.93 16.46 8.20
CA HIS A 15 -9.34 15.11 7.82
C HIS A 15 -10.86 14.93 7.84
N LEU A 16 -11.55 15.47 8.85
CA LEU A 16 -13.01 15.43 8.95
C LEU A 16 -13.66 16.28 7.85
N LEU A 17 -13.14 17.47 7.58
CA LEU A 17 -13.61 18.31 6.48
C LEU A 17 -13.41 17.63 5.13
N THR A 18 -12.29 16.93 4.93
CA THR A 18 -12.03 16.18 3.69
C THR A 18 -12.98 14.99 3.55
N ALA A 19 -13.26 14.26 4.63
CA ALA A 19 -14.16 13.10 4.62
C ALA A 19 -15.64 13.48 4.46
N LEU A 20 -16.06 14.61 5.03
CA LEU A 20 -17.45 15.08 4.98
C LEU A 20 -17.74 15.91 3.73
N TYR A 21 -16.73 16.56 3.13
CA TYR A 21 -16.88 17.38 1.93
C TYR A 21 -17.53 16.63 0.75
N ARG A 22 -17.31 15.32 0.63
CA ARG A 22 -17.90 14.50 -0.46
C ARG A 22 -19.36 14.10 -0.25
N GLN A 23 -19.95 14.31 0.93
CA GLN A 23 -21.33 13.84 1.16
C GLN A 23 -22.35 14.59 0.29
N ASP A 24 -22.14 15.87 0.04
CA ASP A 24 -23.06 16.71 -0.73
C ASP A 24 -22.59 16.96 -2.18
N CYS A 25 -21.43 16.41 -2.56
CA CYS A 25 -20.86 16.61 -3.89
C CYS A 25 -21.39 15.57 -4.88
N PRO A 26 -21.69 15.97 -6.13
CA PRO A 26 -22.01 15.02 -7.19
C PRO A 26 -20.81 14.11 -7.46
N ASP A 27 -21.09 12.88 -7.89
CA ASP A 27 -20.07 11.91 -8.29
C ASP A 27 -19.25 12.43 -9.48
N THR A 28 -17.96 12.09 -9.53
CA THR A 28 -17.04 12.47 -10.61
C THR A 28 -17.57 12.05 -11.99
N MET A 29 -18.26 10.92 -12.10
CA MET A 29 -18.90 10.47 -13.35
C MET A 29 -19.99 11.43 -13.81
N VAL A 30 -20.82 11.93 -12.89
CA VAL A 30 -21.89 12.90 -13.18
C VAL A 30 -21.31 14.24 -13.63
N LEU A 31 -20.16 14.66 -13.09
CA LEU A 31 -19.45 15.85 -13.57
C LEU A 31 -18.92 15.68 -15.00
N GLY A 32 -18.46 14.48 -15.35
CA GLY A 32 -18.07 14.13 -16.72
C GLY A 32 -19.25 14.17 -17.69
N GLU A 33 -20.37 13.53 -17.34
CA GLU A 33 -21.61 13.54 -18.13
C GLU A 33 -22.18 14.95 -18.29
N TYR A 34 -22.08 15.79 -17.24
CA TYR A 34 -22.43 17.21 -17.30
C TYR A 34 -21.60 17.96 -18.34
N HIS A 35 -20.27 17.75 -18.35
CA HIS A 35 -19.38 18.39 -19.32
C HIS A 35 -19.67 17.95 -20.76
N LEU A 36 -19.98 16.67 -20.96
CA LEU A 36 -20.33 16.11 -22.26
C LEU A 36 -21.75 16.48 -22.73
N GLY A 37 -22.57 17.05 -21.84
CA GLY A 37 -23.97 17.42 -22.13
C GLY A 37 -24.92 16.22 -22.21
N GLU A 38 -24.53 15.08 -21.63
CA GLU A 38 -25.29 13.81 -21.66
C GLU A 38 -26.36 13.72 -20.56
N LEU A 39 -26.27 14.56 -19.53
CA LEU A 39 -27.27 14.63 -18.45
C LEU A 39 -28.61 15.20 -18.93
N ASP A 40 -29.70 14.79 -18.28
CA ASP A 40 -31.00 15.39 -18.53
C ASP A 40 -31.08 16.86 -18.06
N LYS A 41 -32.09 17.60 -18.51
CA LYS A 41 -32.21 19.05 -18.21
C LYS A 41 -32.35 19.37 -16.72
N MET A 42 -32.90 18.46 -15.93
CA MET A 42 -33.10 18.65 -14.49
C MET A 42 -31.78 18.43 -13.76
N GLN A 43 -31.09 17.33 -14.07
CA GLN A 43 -29.76 17.00 -13.53
C GLN A 43 -28.72 18.05 -13.92
N GLN A 44 -28.75 18.57 -15.16
CA GLN A 44 -27.88 19.67 -15.56
C GLN A 44 -28.10 20.93 -14.72
N ALA A 45 -29.35 21.26 -14.39
CA ALA A 45 -29.65 22.43 -13.55
C ALA A 45 -29.16 22.24 -12.12
N ASP A 46 -29.30 21.03 -11.56
CA ASP A 46 -28.84 20.70 -10.21
C ASP A 46 -27.31 20.75 -10.10
N VAL A 47 -26.60 20.15 -11.07
CA VAL A 47 -25.13 20.19 -11.12
C VAL A 47 -24.64 21.62 -11.34
N ALA A 48 -25.26 22.39 -12.24
CA ALA A 48 -24.92 23.80 -12.44
C ALA A 48 -25.10 24.62 -11.16
N ALA A 49 -26.20 24.42 -10.43
CA ALA A 49 -26.44 25.08 -9.15
C ALA A 49 -25.39 24.68 -8.11
N HIS A 50 -25.01 23.40 -8.04
CA HIS A 50 -23.95 22.93 -7.13
C HIS A 50 -22.60 23.57 -7.47
N LEU A 51 -22.23 23.60 -8.76
CA LEU A 51 -20.99 24.20 -9.22
C LEU A 51 -20.88 25.68 -8.82
N THR A 52 -21.97 26.45 -8.79
CA THR A 52 -21.92 27.86 -8.31
C THR A 52 -21.56 28.01 -6.83
N ARG A 53 -21.76 26.95 -6.02
CA ARG A 53 -21.59 26.97 -4.56
C ARG A 53 -20.32 26.26 -4.09
N CYS A 54 -19.82 25.30 -4.87
CA CYS A 54 -18.73 24.42 -4.48
C CYS A 54 -17.44 24.70 -5.28
N PRO A 55 -16.40 25.31 -4.69
CA PRO A 55 -15.17 25.64 -5.40
C PRO A 55 -14.33 24.39 -5.77
N HIS A 56 -14.49 23.30 -5.03
CA HIS A 56 -13.77 22.06 -5.27
C HIS A 56 -14.30 21.30 -6.49
N CYS A 57 -15.63 21.18 -6.66
CA CYS A 57 -16.20 20.62 -7.89
C CYS A 57 -15.91 21.50 -9.12
N GLN A 58 -15.79 22.83 -8.96
CA GLN A 58 -15.29 23.70 -10.05
C GLN A 58 -13.84 23.38 -10.43
N ALA A 59 -12.97 23.18 -9.44
CA ALA A 59 -11.57 22.81 -9.68
C ALA A 59 -11.45 21.44 -10.35
N GLU A 60 -12.24 20.45 -9.89
CA GLU A 60 -12.30 19.12 -10.49
C GLU A 60 -12.78 19.17 -11.94
N LEU A 61 -13.86 19.92 -12.22
CA LEU A 61 -14.35 20.12 -13.58
C LEU A 61 -13.31 20.81 -14.47
N SER A 62 -12.58 21.78 -13.94
CA SER A 62 -11.51 22.49 -14.68
C SER A 62 -10.36 21.55 -15.07
N LEU A 63 -9.94 20.67 -14.16
CA LEU A 63 -8.93 19.64 -14.43
C LEU A 63 -9.41 18.65 -15.49
N LEU A 64 -10.69 18.25 -15.42
CA LEU A 64 -11.29 17.33 -16.39
C LEU A 64 -11.34 17.96 -17.79
N VAL A 65 -11.69 19.25 -17.89
CA VAL A 65 -11.66 20.00 -19.15
C VAL A 65 -10.24 20.12 -19.70
N GLU A 66 -9.24 20.40 -18.85
CA GLU A 66 -7.83 20.48 -19.28
C GLU A 66 -7.33 19.13 -19.79
N PHE A 67 -7.69 18.04 -19.12
CA PHE A 67 -7.32 16.69 -19.53
C PHE A 67 -7.92 16.32 -20.90
N LEU A 68 -9.21 16.59 -21.11
CA LEU A 68 -9.90 16.30 -22.37
C LEU A 68 -9.48 17.26 -23.51
N GLY A 69 -9.13 18.51 -23.17
CA GLY A 69 -8.71 19.51 -24.15
C GLY A 69 -7.27 19.35 -24.66
N ASN A 70 -6.42 18.62 -23.92
CA ASN A 70 -5.01 18.40 -24.28
C ASN A 70 -4.79 17.17 -25.19
N GLU A 71 -5.84 16.58 -25.77
CA GLU A 71 -5.66 15.56 -26.81
C GLU A 71 -5.10 16.22 -28.08
N PRO A 72 -3.83 15.98 -28.46
CA PRO A 72 -3.25 16.62 -29.62
C PRO A 72 -3.89 15.98 -30.86
N LEU A 73 -4.80 16.71 -31.51
CA LEU A 73 -5.31 16.39 -32.83
C LEU A 73 -4.11 16.24 -33.77
N ALA A 74 -3.68 15.00 -33.99
CA ALA A 74 -2.68 14.68 -34.98
C ALA A 74 -3.16 15.21 -36.34
N ALA A 75 -2.45 16.19 -36.88
CA ALA A 75 -2.81 16.81 -38.14
C ALA A 75 -2.90 15.73 -39.25
N PRO A 76 -3.91 15.78 -40.13
CA PRO A 76 -4.00 14.86 -41.24
C PRO A 76 -2.87 15.15 -42.23
N ASN A 77 -1.92 14.21 -42.37
CA ASN A 77 -0.87 14.29 -43.37
C ASN A 77 -1.47 14.27 -44.79
N PRO A 78 -1.30 15.33 -45.62
CA PRO A 78 -1.73 15.32 -47.02
C PRO A 78 -0.70 14.55 -47.85
N GLY A 79 -0.79 13.22 -47.85
CA GLY A 79 0.14 12.38 -48.63
C GLY A 79 -0.15 10.88 -48.69
N SER A 80 -1.22 10.38 -48.07
CA SER A 80 -1.51 8.94 -48.11
C SER A 80 -2.24 8.56 -49.39
N SER A 81 -1.41 8.11 -50.33
CA SER A 81 -1.74 7.18 -51.41
C SER A 81 -2.75 6.12 -50.96
N LEU A 82 -3.63 5.71 -51.89
CA LEU A 82 -4.63 4.65 -51.77
C LEU A 82 -4.00 3.30 -51.38
N ALA A 83 -3.62 3.15 -50.11
CA ALA A 83 -3.27 1.90 -49.49
C ALA A 83 -4.52 1.35 -48.78
N SER A 84 -4.60 0.02 -48.70
CA SER A 84 -5.66 -0.77 -48.07
C SER A 84 -6.29 -0.12 -46.84
N PRO A 85 -7.59 -0.37 -46.59
CA PRO A 85 -8.25 0.15 -45.39
C PRO A 85 -7.39 -0.13 -44.16
N PRO A 86 -7.11 0.88 -43.32
CA PRO A 86 -6.35 0.67 -42.10
C PRO A 86 -7.05 -0.40 -41.29
N ALA A 87 -6.28 -1.29 -40.67
CA ALA A 87 -6.80 -2.22 -39.68
C ALA A 87 -7.70 -1.42 -38.70
N PRO A 88 -8.86 -1.96 -38.30
CA PRO A 88 -9.75 -1.24 -37.39
C PRO A 88 -8.95 -0.79 -36.18
N ALA A 89 -8.99 0.50 -35.89
CA ALA A 89 -8.37 1.04 -34.69
C ALA A 89 -8.87 0.21 -33.50
N PRO A 90 -7.98 -0.17 -32.56
CA PRO A 90 -8.39 -0.93 -31.39
C PRO A 90 -9.52 -0.19 -30.70
N ASN A 91 -10.55 -0.96 -30.28
CA ASN A 91 -11.68 -0.40 -29.57
C ASN A 91 -11.16 0.34 -28.35
N TRP A 92 -11.43 1.65 -28.26
CA TRP A 92 -10.96 2.50 -27.15
C TRP A 92 -11.37 1.92 -25.78
N TYR A 93 -12.47 1.16 -25.73
CA TYR A 93 -12.92 0.44 -24.55
C TYR A 93 -11.99 -0.71 -24.14
N GLU A 94 -11.46 -1.49 -25.09
CA GLU A 94 -10.49 -2.56 -24.82
C GLU A 94 -9.16 -1.97 -24.32
N VAL A 95 -8.72 -0.86 -24.91
CA VAL A 95 -7.51 -0.14 -24.48
C VAL A 95 -7.69 0.41 -23.06
N ALA A 96 -8.83 1.01 -22.74
CA ALA A 96 -9.13 1.52 -21.40
C ALA A 96 -9.22 0.39 -20.35
N LEU A 97 -9.80 -0.77 -20.72
CA LEU A 97 -9.85 -1.94 -19.85
C LEU A 97 -8.47 -2.53 -19.58
N ASP A 98 -7.62 -2.66 -20.60
CA ASP A 98 -6.26 -3.17 -20.43
C ASP A 98 -5.40 -2.21 -19.60
N GLN A 99 -5.54 -0.90 -19.80
CA GLN A 99 -4.88 0.10 -18.95
C GLN A 99 -5.38 0.06 -17.50
N GLY A 100 -6.69 -0.07 -17.30
CA GLY A 100 -7.29 -0.24 -15.98
C GLY A 100 -6.79 -1.50 -15.28
N ARG A 101 -6.71 -2.63 -16.00
CA ARG A 101 -6.16 -3.90 -15.49
C ARG A 101 -4.68 -3.78 -15.15
N ALA A 102 -3.87 -3.20 -16.04
CA ALA A 102 -2.45 -3.00 -15.82
C ALA A 102 -2.18 -2.08 -14.62
N TRP A 103 -2.98 -1.04 -14.43
CA TRP A 103 -2.93 -0.18 -13.25
C TRP A 103 -3.30 -0.93 -11.97
N LEU A 104 -4.37 -1.75 -12.00
CA LEU A 104 -4.79 -2.57 -10.87
C LEU A 104 -3.74 -3.63 -10.52
N GLU A 105 -3.15 -4.28 -11.52
CA GLU A 105 -2.04 -5.23 -11.34
C GLU A 105 -0.80 -4.54 -10.78
N GLN A 106 -0.46 -3.34 -11.27
CA GLN A 106 0.68 -2.58 -10.77
C GLN A 106 0.47 -2.12 -9.32
N GLU A 107 -0.72 -1.63 -8.99
CA GLU A 107 -1.03 -1.15 -7.65
C GLU A 107 -1.17 -2.33 -6.67
N THR A 108 -1.73 -3.46 -7.09
CA THR A 108 -1.74 -4.70 -6.30
C THR A 108 -0.35 -5.32 -6.15
N ASP A 109 0.50 -5.32 -7.20
CA ASP A 109 1.90 -5.76 -7.12
C ASP A 109 2.73 -4.92 -6.16
N ARG A 110 2.41 -3.62 -6.04
CA ARG A 110 3.06 -2.72 -5.09
C ARG A 110 2.81 -3.13 -3.64
N TRP A 111 1.64 -3.69 -3.35
CA TRP A 111 1.30 -4.27 -2.04
C TRP A 111 1.82 -5.70 -1.84
N ARG A 112 2.30 -6.37 -2.90
CA ARG A 112 2.89 -7.71 -2.80
C ARG A 112 4.31 -7.70 -2.25
N ARG A 113 4.99 -6.56 -2.20
CA ARG A 113 6.40 -6.44 -1.78
C ARG A 113 6.57 -5.39 -0.69
N LEU A 114 6.78 -5.84 0.55
CA LEU A 114 7.08 -4.96 1.69
C LEU A 114 8.56 -5.03 2.06
N TRP A 115 9.25 -3.89 1.97
CA TRP A 115 10.63 -3.75 2.44
C TRP A 115 10.68 -3.16 3.84
N LEU A 116 11.37 -3.84 4.75
CA LEU A 116 11.58 -3.39 6.12
C LEU A 116 13.07 -3.33 6.44
N LEU A 117 13.48 -2.25 7.09
CA LEU A 117 14.78 -2.15 7.74
C LEU A 117 14.60 -2.62 9.18
N LEU A 118 15.49 -3.48 9.67
CA LEU A 118 15.44 -4.03 11.02
C LEU A 118 16.01 -3.15 12.18
N PRO A 119 16.62 -1.95 12.00
CA PRO A 119 17.06 -1.14 13.15
C PRO A 119 15.86 -0.58 13.95
N THR A 120 14.63 -0.68 13.45
CA THR A 120 13.42 -0.40 14.24
C THR A 120 13.24 -1.37 15.41
N LEU A 121 13.80 -2.59 15.33
CA LEU A 121 13.72 -3.56 16.41
C LEU A 121 14.59 -3.20 17.62
N GLU A 122 15.72 -2.53 17.40
CA GLU A 122 16.62 -2.09 18.49
C GLU A 122 16.00 -0.99 19.36
N LYS A 123 15.11 -0.16 18.78
CA LYS A 123 14.50 0.99 19.48
C LYS A 123 13.31 0.64 20.36
N SER A 124 12.75 -0.57 20.23
CA SER A 124 11.63 -1.04 21.06
C SER A 124 12.06 -1.55 22.44
N PHE A 125 13.25 -1.21 22.93
CA PHE A 125 13.68 -1.40 24.32
C PHE A 125 13.55 -0.11 25.16
N PRO A 126 12.35 0.36 25.52
CA PRO A 126 12.22 1.06 26.78
C PRO A 126 12.30 -0.01 27.86
N GLY A 127 13.46 -0.13 28.53
CA GLY A 127 13.77 -1.18 29.51
C GLY A 127 12.53 -1.76 30.19
N ALA A 128 12.14 -2.97 29.78
CA ALA A 128 11.00 -3.63 30.37
C ALA A 128 11.30 -3.79 31.88
N PRO A 129 10.41 -3.30 32.76
CA PRO A 129 10.63 -3.44 34.19
C PRO A 129 10.75 -4.94 34.53
N ALA A 130 11.66 -5.27 35.42
CA ALA A 130 12.03 -6.63 35.84
C ALA A 130 10.88 -7.48 36.46
N LEU A 131 9.61 -7.09 36.27
CA LEU A 131 8.42 -7.66 36.89
C LEU A 131 7.58 -8.56 35.96
N ALA A 132 7.94 -8.74 34.69
CA ALA A 132 7.20 -9.63 33.78
C ALA A 132 7.38 -11.15 34.07
N GLY A 133 8.18 -11.52 35.07
CA GLY A 133 8.57 -12.91 35.34
C GLY A 133 7.60 -13.77 36.16
N LEU A 134 6.36 -13.34 36.45
CA LEU A 134 5.53 -14.02 37.45
C LEU A 134 4.23 -14.69 36.96
N MET A 135 3.84 -14.61 35.69
CA MET A 135 2.53 -15.16 35.25
C MET A 135 2.51 -15.90 33.89
N SER A 136 3.66 -16.28 33.32
CA SER A 136 3.70 -17.08 32.07
C SER A 136 4.13 -18.52 32.35
N GLU A 137 3.19 -19.34 32.81
CA GLU A 137 3.33 -20.80 32.81
C GLU A 137 3.21 -21.31 31.36
N GLY A 138 4.33 -21.33 30.63
CA GLY A 138 4.31 -21.76 29.23
C GLY A 138 5.58 -21.48 28.42
N GLY A 139 6.72 -22.02 28.86
CA GLY A 139 7.66 -22.66 27.93
C GLY A 139 8.59 -21.83 27.04
N LEU A 140 8.74 -20.51 27.22
CA LEU A 140 9.91 -19.77 26.71
C LEU A 140 10.47 -18.92 27.84
N SER A 141 11.67 -19.27 28.30
CA SER A 141 12.39 -18.49 29.31
C SER A 141 12.51 -17.06 28.78
N ALA A 142 11.83 -16.10 29.42
CA ALA A 142 11.69 -14.71 28.96
C ALA A 142 13.03 -13.94 28.83
N SER A 143 14.16 -14.57 29.15
CA SER A 143 15.51 -13.98 29.12
C SER A 143 16.18 -13.91 27.74
N SER A 144 15.58 -14.42 26.65
CA SER A 144 16.25 -14.45 25.33
C SER A 144 15.65 -13.54 24.27
N VAL A 145 14.56 -12.80 24.51
CA VAL A 145 13.98 -11.95 23.47
C VAL A 145 14.78 -10.65 23.31
N LEU A 146 15.43 -10.49 22.16
CA LEU A 146 16.21 -9.31 21.77
C LEU A 146 15.38 -8.21 21.10
N GLY A 147 14.10 -8.42 20.81
CA GLY A 147 13.28 -7.36 20.23
C GLY A 147 11.98 -7.88 19.65
N ARG A 148 11.01 -6.97 19.54
CA ARG A 148 9.73 -7.20 18.88
C ARG A 148 9.33 -5.98 18.06
N ALA A 149 8.71 -6.23 16.92
CA ALA A 149 8.06 -5.18 16.14
C ALA A 149 6.84 -5.74 15.42
N ASP A 150 5.80 -4.92 15.37
CA ASP A 150 4.55 -5.23 14.71
C ASP A 150 4.35 -4.23 13.56
N PHE A 151 4.02 -4.72 12.38
CA PHE A 151 3.80 -3.91 11.19
C PHE A 151 2.44 -4.23 10.58
N THR A 152 1.61 -3.20 10.45
CA THR A 152 0.31 -3.28 9.77
C THR A 152 0.26 -2.14 8.75
N PRO A 153 0.76 -2.34 7.51
CA PRO A 153 0.75 -1.30 6.51
C PRO A 153 -0.69 -0.86 6.20
N ALA A 154 -0.94 0.45 6.17
CA ALA A 154 -2.28 0.98 5.89
C ALA A 154 -2.75 0.53 4.50
N GLY A 155 -3.89 -0.14 4.41
CA GLY A 155 -4.44 -0.66 3.16
C GLY A 155 -3.89 -2.03 2.72
N ALA A 156 -2.95 -2.63 3.47
CA ALA A 156 -2.53 -3.99 3.23
C ALA A 156 -3.47 -5.00 3.90
N ASN A 157 -3.70 -6.13 3.23
CA ASN A 157 -4.46 -7.26 3.78
C ASN A 157 -3.58 -8.20 4.62
N PHE A 158 -2.54 -7.68 5.28
CA PHE A 158 -1.70 -8.48 6.14
C PHE A 158 -1.11 -7.68 7.30
N ALA A 159 -0.80 -8.41 8.37
CA ALA A 159 0.03 -7.94 9.48
C ALA A 159 1.30 -8.80 9.55
N LEU A 160 2.39 -8.19 10.03
CA LEU A 160 3.67 -8.86 10.21
C LEU A 160 4.15 -8.65 11.64
N HIS A 161 4.40 -9.74 12.35
CA HIS A 161 4.98 -9.74 13.68
C HIS A 161 6.41 -10.27 13.60
N LEU A 162 7.37 -9.49 14.08
CA LEU A 162 8.78 -9.85 14.10
C LEU A 162 9.24 -10.03 15.54
N ILE A 163 9.92 -11.15 15.81
CA ILE A 163 10.51 -11.44 17.12
C ILE A 163 11.97 -11.86 16.91
N VAL A 164 12.89 -11.17 17.59
CA VAL A 164 14.30 -11.58 17.61
C VAL A 164 14.59 -12.27 18.94
N VAL A 165 15.21 -13.43 18.88
CA VAL A 165 15.57 -14.23 20.05
C VAL A 165 17.07 -14.51 20.02
N GLN A 166 17.80 -14.20 21.09
CA GLN A 166 19.21 -14.55 21.27
C GLN A 166 19.38 -16.07 21.34
N ASP A 167 20.42 -16.58 20.69
CA ASP A 167 20.78 -17.98 20.81
C ASP A 167 21.29 -18.25 22.24
N PRO A 168 20.72 -19.23 22.97
CA PRO A 168 21.15 -19.53 24.32
C PRO A 168 22.60 -20.06 24.40
N ASN A 169 23.15 -20.57 23.30
CA ASN A 169 24.50 -21.13 23.23
C ASN A 169 25.54 -20.13 22.73
N ASP A 170 25.14 -19.09 22.00
CA ASP A 170 26.04 -18.09 21.42
C ASP A 170 25.44 -16.69 21.53
N PRO A 171 25.93 -15.83 22.45
CA PRO A 171 25.36 -14.50 22.64
C PRO A 171 25.53 -13.58 21.43
N ASN A 172 26.44 -13.90 20.51
CA ASN A 172 26.63 -13.14 19.27
C ASN A 172 25.68 -13.57 18.16
N ARG A 173 24.89 -14.63 18.38
CA ARG A 173 23.91 -15.13 17.42
C ARG A 173 22.49 -14.91 17.91
N CYS A 174 21.62 -14.73 16.94
CA CYS A 174 20.20 -14.64 17.17
C CYS A 174 19.43 -15.38 16.08
N SER A 175 18.16 -15.61 16.38
CA SER A 175 17.16 -16.05 15.42
C SER A 175 16.11 -14.96 15.25
N LEU A 176 15.66 -14.76 14.02
CA LEU A 176 14.53 -13.88 13.69
C LEU A 176 13.36 -14.77 13.30
N GLN A 177 12.29 -14.68 14.08
CA GLN A 177 10.98 -15.22 13.73
C GLN A 177 10.15 -14.11 13.08
N ALA A 178 9.49 -14.44 11.97
CA ALA A 178 8.54 -13.57 11.30
C ALA A 178 7.20 -14.30 11.13
N ASP A 179 6.14 -13.75 11.71
CA ASP A 179 4.79 -14.28 11.61
C ASP A 179 3.98 -13.36 10.69
N VAL A 180 3.56 -13.89 9.54
CA VAL A 180 2.76 -13.20 8.53
C VAL A 180 1.30 -13.61 8.68
N ILE A 181 0.44 -12.67 9.03
CA ILE A 181 -1.00 -12.89 9.17
C ILE A 181 -1.70 -12.25 7.97
N LEU A 182 -2.31 -13.05 7.10
CA LEU A 182 -3.10 -12.55 5.97
C LEU A 182 -4.55 -12.35 6.42
N THR A 183 -5.06 -11.12 6.41
CA THR A 183 -6.41 -10.81 6.92
C THR A 183 -7.52 -11.30 5.98
N ASP A 184 -7.20 -11.63 4.74
CA ASP A 184 -8.13 -12.13 3.72
C ASP A 184 -8.15 -13.66 3.59
N ARG A 185 -7.23 -14.37 4.27
CA ARG A 185 -7.19 -15.84 4.31
C ARG A 185 -7.52 -16.35 5.71
N PHE A 186 -8.34 -17.39 5.77
CA PHE A 186 -8.65 -18.10 7.01
C PHE A 186 -8.05 -19.50 6.96
N GLY A 187 -7.18 -19.83 7.92
CA GLY A 187 -6.74 -21.20 8.20
C GLY A 187 -5.48 -21.67 7.46
N ASP A 188 -5.06 -21.01 6.40
CA ASP A 188 -3.79 -21.29 5.72
C ASP A 188 -3.07 -20.00 5.31
N PHE A 189 -1.95 -19.75 5.98
CA PHE A 189 -1.07 -18.60 5.74
C PHE A 189 0.24 -19.01 5.03
N SER A 190 0.29 -20.22 4.46
CA SER A 190 1.47 -20.73 3.77
C SER A 190 1.68 -20.10 2.40
N GLY A 191 2.91 -20.23 1.89
CA GLY A 191 3.25 -19.80 0.53
C GLY A 191 3.70 -18.34 0.40
N VAL A 192 3.74 -17.57 1.49
CA VAL A 192 4.35 -16.24 1.50
C VAL A 192 5.86 -16.40 1.55
N GLN A 193 6.56 -15.83 0.57
CA GLN A 193 8.02 -15.87 0.54
C GLN A 193 8.57 -14.69 1.35
N VAL A 194 9.42 -14.99 2.34
CA VAL A 194 10.11 -14.00 3.15
C VAL A 194 11.60 -14.10 2.86
N THR A 195 12.20 -13.00 2.42
CA THR A 195 13.63 -12.93 2.12
C THR A 195 14.31 -11.98 3.10
N LEU A 196 15.35 -12.46 3.77
CA LEU A 196 16.16 -11.70 4.70
C LEU A 196 17.55 -11.49 4.10
N TRP A 197 18.00 -10.25 4.00
CA TRP A 197 19.38 -9.90 3.64
C TRP A 197 20.16 -9.48 4.86
N ALA A 198 21.34 -10.08 5.05
CA ALA A 198 22.35 -9.71 6.03
C ALA A 198 23.67 -9.45 5.30
N GLY A 199 23.94 -8.18 5.00
CA GLY A 199 25.01 -7.81 4.06
C GLY A 199 24.72 -8.34 2.65
N ASP A 200 25.67 -9.09 2.08
CA ASP A 200 25.54 -9.70 0.74
C ASP A 200 24.85 -11.08 0.76
N ALA A 201 24.64 -11.66 1.95
CA ALA A 201 23.97 -12.94 2.10
C ALA A 201 22.45 -12.76 2.12
N ALA A 202 21.74 -13.56 1.33
CA ALA A 202 20.29 -13.63 1.33
C ALA A 202 19.84 -15.01 1.82
N GLN A 203 18.89 -15.03 2.75
CA GLN A 203 18.17 -16.24 3.16
C GLN A 203 16.72 -16.11 2.72
N VAL A 204 16.19 -17.15 2.06
CA VAL A 204 14.80 -17.19 1.60
C VAL A 204 14.09 -18.29 2.36
N GLN A 205 12.94 -17.95 2.95
CA GLN A 205 12.03 -18.89 3.60
C GLN A 205 10.63 -18.70 3.04
N VAL A 206 9.81 -19.74 3.17
CA VAL A 206 8.38 -19.71 2.82
C VAL A 206 7.58 -20.01 4.07
N THR A 207 6.52 -19.25 4.32
CA THR A 207 5.68 -19.43 5.50
C THR A 207 5.04 -20.81 5.55
N ASN A 208 4.95 -21.37 6.76
CA ASN A 208 4.18 -22.58 7.03
C ASN A 208 2.66 -22.28 7.07
N THR A 209 1.82 -23.26 7.39
CA THR A 209 0.35 -23.07 7.48
C THR A 209 -0.08 -22.05 8.53
N GLN A 210 0.75 -21.77 9.53
CA GLN A 210 0.53 -20.78 10.57
C GLN A 210 1.06 -19.39 10.19
N GLY A 211 1.73 -19.25 9.05
CA GLY A 211 2.26 -17.96 8.58
C GLY A 211 3.67 -17.67 9.10
N GLU A 212 4.33 -18.65 9.71
CA GLU A 212 5.59 -18.46 10.42
C GLU A 212 6.80 -18.80 9.54
N VAL A 213 7.87 -18.03 9.68
CA VAL A 213 9.22 -18.36 9.20
C VAL A 213 10.26 -18.10 10.28
N LEU A 214 11.30 -18.92 10.30
CA LEU A 214 12.41 -18.80 11.23
C LEU A 214 13.75 -18.70 10.48
N PHE A 215 14.48 -17.63 10.75
CA PHE A 215 15.86 -17.44 10.32
C PHE A 215 16.78 -17.64 11.50
N THR A 216 17.78 -18.51 11.38
CA THR A 216 18.70 -18.85 12.48
C THR A 216 20.13 -18.50 12.14
N GLY A 217 20.99 -18.42 13.18
CA GLY A 217 22.42 -18.17 13.00
C GLY A 217 22.76 -16.77 12.49
N LEU A 218 21.86 -15.81 12.66
CA LEU A 218 22.08 -14.41 12.33
C LEU A 218 23.06 -13.78 13.33
N LEU A 219 23.96 -12.91 12.87
CA LEU A 219 24.85 -12.18 13.77
C LEU A 219 24.10 -10.99 14.40
N ALA A 220 24.15 -10.90 15.72
CA ALA A 220 23.41 -9.89 16.47
C ALA A 220 23.86 -8.46 16.15
N ASP A 221 25.15 -8.25 15.87
CA ASP A 221 25.72 -6.95 15.49
C ASP A 221 25.30 -6.47 14.08
N GLN A 222 24.82 -7.39 13.23
CA GLN A 222 24.37 -7.08 11.88
C GLN A 222 22.88 -6.73 11.79
N LEU A 223 22.09 -6.94 12.84
CA LEU A 223 20.63 -6.75 12.84
C LEU A 223 20.20 -5.37 12.32
N SER A 224 20.89 -4.31 12.74
CA SER A 224 20.60 -2.93 12.31
C SER A 224 20.75 -2.68 10.81
N SER A 225 21.54 -3.52 10.11
CA SER A 225 21.78 -3.43 8.67
C SER A 225 20.90 -4.37 7.84
N MET A 226 20.20 -5.30 8.49
CA MET A 226 19.43 -6.32 7.79
C MET A 226 18.17 -5.74 7.14
N ARG A 227 17.78 -6.34 6.02
CA ARG A 227 16.59 -5.99 5.25
C ARG A 227 15.68 -7.20 5.14
N LEU A 228 14.38 -6.99 5.31
CA LEU A 228 13.37 -8.02 5.10
C LEU A 228 12.49 -7.63 3.91
N LEU A 229 12.24 -8.57 3.00
CA LEU A 229 11.24 -8.48 1.95
C LEU A 229 10.19 -9.56 2.16
N VAL A 230 8.94 -9.17 2.29
CA VAL A 230 7.80 -10.09 2.26
C VAL A 230 7.20 -10.04 0.86
N THR A 231 7.08 -11.20 0.21
CA THR A 231 6.49 -11.39 -1.12
C THR A 231 5.24 -12.26 -1.01
N LEU A 232 4.07 -11.67 -1.24
CA LEU A 232 2.79 -12.37 -1.19
C LEU A 232 2.61 -13.30 -2.42
N PRO A 233 2.00 -14.48 -2.26
CA PRO A 233 1.72 -15.39 -3.36
C PRO A 233 0.65 -14.80 -4.31
N HIS A 234 0.71 -15.21 -5.58
CA HIS A 234 -0.27 -14.85 -6.62
C HIS A 234 -1.64 -15.49 -6.39
#